data_AF-A0A3R7HM79-F1
#
_entry.id   AF-A0A3R7HM79-F1
#
_cell.length_a   1.000
_cell.length_b   1.000
_cell.length_c   1.000
_cell.angle_alpha   90.00
_cell.angle_beta   90.00
_cell.angle_gamma   90.00
#
_symmetry.space_group_name_H-M   'P 1'
#
loop_
_entity.id
_entity.type
_entity.pdbx_description
1 polymer ?
#
loop_
_entity_poly.entity_id
_entity_poly.type
_entity_poly.pdbx_seq_one_letter_code
_entity_poly.pdbx_strand_id
1 'polypeptide(L)'
;MGAARELSPEEKTAILTLAKAGLSLRAIAEATNRSRSTCQRVVQLPAKSKCPSRRGSPKKIDEKLQRRITRSVSTGKMGAAKVKDKLQLTCSLSTVQRAIRSVDWIKYKK
;
A
#
# COMPACT_ATOMS: atom_id res chain seq x y z
N MET A 1 8.14 -4.31 -14.65
CA MET A 1 6.75 -4.81 -14.70
C MET A 1 5.81 -3.64 -14.92
N GLY A 2 5.47 -3.39 -16.18
CA GLY A 2 4.73 -2.20 -16.64
C GLY A 2 3.28 -2.18 -16.14
N ALA A 3 2.76 -0.97 -15.97
CA ALA A 3 1.40 -0.71 -15.51
C ALA A 3 0.37 -1.03 -16.61
N ALA A 4 -0.13 -2.25 -16.63
CA ALA A 4 -1.37 -2.53 -17.35
C ALA A 4 -2.54 -1.90 -16.57
N ARG A 5 -3.43 -1.18 -17.27
CA ARG A 5 -4.63 -0.57 -16.67
C ARG A 5 -5.45 -1.62 -15.94
N GLU A 6 -5.74 -1.36 -14.67
CA GLU A 6 -6.61 -2.22 -13.87
C GLU A 6 -7.99 -2.36 -14.53
N LEU A 7 -8.59 -3.55 -14.40
CA LEU A 7 -9.93 -3.81 -14.91
C LEU A 7 -10.97 -3.00 -14.12
N SER A 8 -11.84 -2.28 -14.83
CA SER A 8 -13.05 -1.68 -14.29
C SER A 8 -13.95 -2.76 -13.68
N PRO A 9 -14.75 -2.45 -12.63
CA PRO A 9 -15.77 -3.37 -12.13
C PRO A 9 -16.72 -3.85 -13.24
N GLU A 10 -17.09 -2.97 -14.18
CA GLU A 10 -17.97 -3.30 -15.30
C GLU A 10 -17.36 -4.35 -16.23
N GLU A 11 -16.09 -4.18 -16.60
CA GLU A 11 -15.34 -5.13 -17.42
C GLU A 11 -15.23 -6.49 -16.73
N LYS A 12 -15.02 -6.51 -15.40
CA LYS A 12 -15.01 -7.77 -14.63
C LYS A 12 -16.37 -8.46 -14.68
N THR A 13 -17.46 -7.70 -14.54
CA THR A 13 -18.80 -8.29 -14.63
C THR A 13 -19.09 -8.85 -16.02
N ALA A 14 -18.68 -8.16 -17.09
CA ALA A 14 -18.82 -8.64 -18.47
C ALA A 14 -18.02 -9.94 -18.72
N ILE A 15 -16.79 -10.02 -18.22
CA ILE A 15 -15.98 -11.26 -18.31
C ILE A 15 -16.67 -12.41 -17.58
N LEU A 16 -17.22 -12.16 -16.39
CA LEU A 16 -17.90 -13.18 -15.59
C LEU A 16 -19.23 -13.63 -16.22
N THR A 17 -20.00 -12.73 -16.84
CA THR A 17 -21.24 -13.10 -17.53
C THR A 17 -20.95 -13.95 -18.77
N LEU A 18 -19.96 -13.56 -19.58
CA LEU A 18 -19.54 -14.34 -20.76
C LEU A 18 -18.95 -15.71 -20.38
N ALA A 19 -18.21 -15.78 -19.27
CA ALA A 19 -17.72 -17.05 -18.74
C ALA A 19 -18.85 -17.97 -18.25
N LYS A 20 -19.88 -17.40 -17.59
CA LYS A 20 -21.09 -18.14 -17.19
C LYS A 20 -21.91 -18.63 -18.39
N ALA A 21 -21.90 -17.89 -19.49
CA ALA A 21 -22.51 -18.30 -20.75
C ALA A 21 -21.76 -19.44 -21.48
N GLY A 22 -20.65 -19.94 -20.92
CA GLY A 22 -19.89 -21.07 -21.46
C GLY A 22 -18.93 -20.71 -22.61
N LEU A 23 -18.68 -19.42 -22.86
CA LEU A 23 -17.76 -19.00 -23.90
C LEU A 23 -16.31 -19.33 -23.56
N SER A 24 -15.52 -19.65 -24.57
CA SER A 24 -14.09 -19.93 -24.39
C SER A 24 -13.34 -18.66 -23.95
N LEU A 25 -12.28 -18.82 -23.16
CA LEU A 25 -11.43 -17.69 -22.73
C LEU A 25 -10.84 -16.88 -23.89
N ARG A 26 -10.68 -17.50 -25.08
CA ARG A 26 -10.21 -16.82 -26.29
C ARG A 26 -11.29 -15.90 -26.87
N ALA A 27 -12.53 -16.39 -26.99
CA ALA A 27 -13.65 -15.58 -27.42
C ALA A 27 -13.93 -14.42 -26.46
N ILE A 28 -13.80 -14.65 -25.14
CA ILE A 28 -13.96 -13.60 -24.12
C ILE A 28 -12.86 -12.54 -24.25
N ALA A 29 -11.62 -12.96 -24.49
CA ALA A 29 -10.49 -12.04 -24.69
C ALA A 29 -10.69 -11.15 -25.93
N GLU A 30 -11.18 -11.71 -27.03
CA GLU A 30 -11.52 -10.98 -28.25
C GLU A 30 -12.68 -10.01 -28.02
N ALA A 31 -13.75 -10.46 -27.35
CA ALA A 31 -14.92 -9.62 -27.06
C ALA A 31 -14.63 -8.46 -26.09
N THR A 32 -13.71 -8.66 -25.14
CA THR A 32 -13.36 -7.65 -24.12
C THR A 32 -12.08 -6.87 -24.45
N ASN A 33 -11.41 -7.20 -25.56
CA ASN A 33 -10.11 -6.65 -25.96
C ASN A 33 -9.07 -6.72 -24.84
N ARG A 34 -9.04 -7.82 -24.09
CA ARG A 34 -8.13 -8.07 -22.96
C ARG A 34 -7.31 -9.33 -23.21
N SER A 35 -6.16 -9.44 -22.54
CA SER A 35 -5.34 -10.63 -22.67
C SER A 35 -6.03 -11.86 -22.06
N ARG A 36 -5.81 -13.03 -22.66
CA ARG A 36 -6.30 -14.32 -22.15
C ARG A 36 -5.95 -14.55 -20.67
N SER A 37 -4.74 -14.19 -20.26
CA SER A 37 -4.27 -14.33 -18.87
C SER A 37 -5.05 -13.44 -17.90
N THR A 38 -5.51 -12.28 -18.35
CA THR A 38 -6.35 -11.37 -17.56
C THR A 38 -7.75 -11.95 -17.38
N CYS A 39 -8.37 -12.45 -18.45
CA CYS A 39 -9.68 -13.11 -18.38
C CYS A 39 -9.63 -14.36 -17.49
N GLN A 40 -8.60 -15.20 -17.66
CA GLN A 40 -8.39 -16.39 -16.82
C GLN A 40 -8.28 -16.02 -15.34
N ARG A 41 -7.51 -14.96 -15.01
CA ARG A 41 -7.36 -14.47 -13.64
C ARG A 41 -8.69 -14.03 -13.04
N VAL A 42 -9.55 -13.36 -13.81
CA VAL A 42 -10.88 -12.93 -13.35
C VAL A 42 -11.81 -14.12 -13.10
N VAL A 43 -11.78 -15.13 -13.97
CA VAL A 43 -12.62 -16.34 -13.83
C VAL A 43 -12.17 -17.23 -12.67
N GLN A 44 -10.85 -17.35 -12.45
CA GLN A 44 -10.28 -18.23 -11.42
C GLN A 44 -10.23 -17.58 -10.03
N LEU A 45 -10.09 -16.25 -9.94
CA LEU A 45 -10.05 -15.57 -8.64
C LEU A 45 -11.46 -15.50 -8.04
N PRO A 46 -11.68 -16.01 -6.81
CA PRO A 46 -12.95 -15.81 -6.14
C PRO A 46 -13.17 -14.30 -5.92
N ALA A 47 -14.41 -13.82 -6.09
CA ALA A 47 -14.74 -12.39 -5.94
C ALA A 47 -14.32 -11.80 -4.57
N LYS A 48 -14.07 -12.65 -3.56
CA LYS A 48 -13.62 -12.29 -2.22
C LYS A 48 -12.08 -12.18 -2.07
N SER A 49 -11.29 -12.61 -3.05
CA SER A 49 -9.83 -12.49 -2.97
C SER A 49 -9.43 -11.03 -3.16
N LYS A 50 -9.07 -10.35 -2.07
CA LYS A 50 -8.39 -9.06 -2.16
C LYS A 50 -7.04 -9.30 -2.81
N CYS A 51 -6.77 -8.66 -3.94
CA CYS A 51 -5.41 -8.61 -4.47
C CYS A 51 -4.50 -8.05 -3.37
N PRO A 52 -3.31 -8.64 -3.14
CA PRO A 52 -2.38 -8.09 -2.17
C PRO A 52 -2.09 -6.65 -2.59
N SER A 53 -2.44 -5.70 -1.72
CA SER A 53 -2.08 -4.30 -1.92
C SER A 53 -0.57 -4.23 -2.12
N ARG A 54 -0.14 -3.41 -3.08
CA ARG A 54 1.27 -3.19 -3.34
C ARG A 54 1.89 -2.54 -2.10
N ARG A 55 2.40 -3.38 -1.19
CA ARG A 55 3.14 -2.92 -0.03
C ARG A 55 4.41 -2.27 -0.54
N GLY A 56 4.54 -0.97 -0.31
CA GLY A 56 5.77 -0.24 -0.56
C GLY A 56 6.92 -0.82 0.29
N SER A 57 8.12 -0.28 0.10
CA SER A 57 9.29 -0.69 0.89
C SER A 57 9.03 -0.58 2.39
N PRO A 58 9.62 -1.48 3.19
CA PRO A 58 9.48 -1.43 4.65
C PRO A 58 9.94 -0.07 5.18
N LYS A 59 9.28 0.40 6.25
CA LYS A 59 9.63 1.67 6.89
C LYS A 59 11.05 1.57 7.46
N LYS A 60 11.84 2.64 7.30
CA LYS A 60 13.18 2.77 7.93
C LYS A 60 13.11 2.83 9.45
N ILE A 61 11.97 3.20 10.01
CA ILE A 61 11.71 3.27 11.45
C ILE A 61 10.87 2.05 11.82
N ASP A 62 11.46 1.17 12.63
CA ASP A 62 10.75 0.06 13.26
C ASP A 62 9.81 0.58 14.37
N GLU A 63 8.80 -0.20 14.73
CA GLU A 63 7.83 0.20 15.75
C GLU A 63 8.48 0.46 17.11
N LYS A 64 9.52 -0.31 17.47
CA LYS A 64 10.29 -0.09 18.70
C LYS A 64 10.95 1.28 18.70
N LEU A 65 11.51 1.67 17.56
CA LEU A 65 12.17 2.95 17.39
C LEU A 65 11.15 4.10 17.41
N GLN A 66 10.00 3.92 16.78
CA GLN A 66 8.89 4.87 16.84
C GLN A 66 8.46 5.12 18.29
N ARG A 67 8.27 4.06 19.10
CA ARG A 67 7.93 4.19 20.53
C ARG A 67 9.00 4.95 21.32
N ARG A 68 10.29 4.73 21.05
CA ARG A 68 11.40 5.46 21.71
C ARG A 68 11.43 6.95 21.34
N ILE A 69 11.20 7.28 20.07
CA ILE A 69 11.07 8.66 19.58
C ILE A 69 9.90 9.34 20.30
N THR A 70 8.72 8.72 20.29
CA THR A 70 7.51 9.22 20.96
C THR A 70 7.75 9.49 22.44
N ARG A 71 8.28 8.52 23.19
CA ARG A 71 8.59 8.71 24.62
C ARG A 71 9.58 9.86 24.85
N SER A 72 10.62 9.95 24.03
CA SER A 72 11.64 11.00 24.18
C SER A 72 11.07 12.40 23.97
N VAL A 73 10.14 12.56 23.02
CA VAL A 73 9.43 13.82 22.73
C VAL A 73 8.39 14.16 23.80
N SER A 74 7.76 13.16 24.40
CA SER A 74 6.78 13.38 25.47
C SER A 74 7.43 13.71 26.81
N THR A 75 8.52 13.02 27.15
CA THR A 75 9.20 13.20 28.45
C THR A 75 10.09 14.43 28.45
N GLY A 76 10.78 14.73 27.35
CA GLY A 76 11.55 15.95 27.20
C GLY A 76 10.89 16.83 26.14
N LYS A 77 10.69 18.13 26.41
CA LYS A 77 10.32 19.14 25.41
C LYS A 77 11.45 19.34 24.38
N MET A 78 11.79 18.28 23.66
CA MET A 78 12.95 18.15 22.79
C MET A 78 12.48 18.10 21.34
N GLY A 79 13.05 18.97 20.50
CA GLY A 79 12.78 18.98 19.07
C GLY A 79 13.34 17.75 18.35
N ALA A 80 12.89 17.54 17.11
CA ALA A 80 13.24 16.35 16.31
C ALA A 80 14.76 16.17 16.10
N ALA A 81 15.52 17.26 15.97
CA ALA A 81 16.98 17.24 15.87
C ALA A 81 17.62 16.64 17.12
N LYS A 82 17.29 17.16 18.31
CA LYS A 82 17.79 16.65 19.59
C LYS A 82 17.43 15.18 19.82
N VAL A 83 16.26 14.75 19.35
CA VAL A 83 15.84 13.35 19.43
C VAL A 83 16.67 12.46 18.50
N LYS A 84 16.97 12.94 17.29
CA LYS A 84 17.86 12.23 16.36
C LYS A 84 19.25 12.05 16.96
N ASP A 85 19.81 13.12 17.54
CA ASP A 85 21.16 13.11 18.11
C ASP A 85 21.22 12.22 19.36
N LYS A 86 20.24 12.34 20.27
CA LYS A 86 20.14 11.53 21.49
C LYS A 86 19.99 10.04 21.20
N LEU A 87 19.23 9.69 20.17
CA LEU A 87 19.01 8.29 19.77
C LEU A 87 20.01 7.81 18.71
N GLN A 88 20.97 8.66 18.31
CA GLN A 88 21.97 8.41 17.27
C GLN A 88 21.38 7.76 16.01
N LEU A 89 20.27 8.31 15.52
CA LEU A 89 19.55 7.72 14.40
C LEU A 89 20.27 7.99 13.08
N THR A 90 20.48 6.93 12.29
CA THR A 90 21.04 7.01 10.93
C THR A 90 20.04 7.59 9.90
N CYS A 91 18.76 7.72 10.26
CA CYS A 91 17.73 8.23 9.36
C CYS A 91 17.75 9.76 9.26
N SER A 92 17.12 10.29 8.20
CA SER A 92 17.03 11.74 7.99
C SER A 92 16.12 12.40 9.02
N LEU A 93 16.38 13.69 9.29
CA LEU A 93 15.54 14.51 10.19
C LEU A 93 14.07 14.49 9.76
N SER A 94 13.80 14.56 8.44
CA SER A 94 12.45 14.50 7.88
C SER A 94 11.72 13.18 8.22
N THR A 95 12.46 12.07 8.34
CA THR A 95 11.89 10.77 8.73
C THR A 95 11.46 10.80 10.20
N VAL A 96 12.27 11.39 11.07
CA VAL A 96 11.95 11.58 12.50
C VAL A 96 10.75 12.52 12.66
N GLN A 97 10.72 13.64 11.94
CA GLN A 97 9.57 14.56 11.94
C GLN A 97 8.29 13.88 11.46
N ARG A 98 8.36 13.07 10.39
CA ARG A 98 7.21 12.29 9.92
C ARG A 98 6.72 11.29 10.97
N ALA A 99 7.64 10.64 11.68
CA ALA A 99 7.28 9.75 12.78
C ALA A 99 6.59 10.48 13.93
N ILE A 100 7.06 11.68 14.30
CA ILE A 100 6.42 12.49 15.34
C ILE A 100 5.03 12.96 14.88
N ARG A 101 4.90 13.45 13.64
CA ARG A 101 3.60 13.89 13.07
C ARG A 101 2.59 12.76 12.88
N SER A 102 3.04 11.51 12.81
CA SER A 102 2.13 10.36 12.72
C SER A 102 1.42 10.05 14.04
N VAL A 103 1.76 10.75 15.13
CA VAL A 103 1.16 10.56 16.45
C VAL A 103 0.20 11.71 16.74
N ASP A 104 -1.10 11.39 16.78
CA ASP A 104 -2.18 12.40 16.81
C ASP A 104 -2.16 13.34 18.02
N TRP A 105 -1.64 12.87 19.15
CA TRP A 105 -1.63 13.61 20.42
C TRP A 105 -0.35 14.43 20.65
N ILE A 106 0.65 14.34 19.76
CA ILE A 106 1.86 15.16 19.85
C ILE A 106 1.72 16.38 18.93
N LYS A 107 1.47 17.54 19.53
CA LYS A 107 1.51 18.83 18.81
C LYS A 107 2.95 19.24 18.54
N TYR A 108 3.52 18.75 17.44
CA TYR A 108 4.83 19.20 16.97
C TYR A 108 4.73 20.61 16.37
N LYS A 109 5.21 21.61 17.11
CA LYS A 109 5.41 22.98 16.60
C LYS A 109 6.77 23.02 15.90
N LYS A 110 6.78 23.47 14.63
CA LYS A 110 7.93 23.39 13.73
C LYS A 110 9.10 24.22 14.21
#